data_AF-A0A842Q9C4-F1
#
_entry.id   AF-A0A842Q9C4-F1
#
_cell.length_a   1.000
_cell.length_b   1.000
_cell.length_c   1.000
_cell.angle_alpha   90.00
_cell.angle_beta   90.00
_cell.angle_gamma   90.00
#
_symmetry.space_group_name_H-M   'P 1'
#
loop_
_entity.id
_entity.type
_entity.pdbx_description
1 polymer ?
#
loop_
_entity_poly.entity_id
_entity_poly.type
_entity_poly.pdbx_seq_one_letter_code
_entity_poly.pdbx_strand_id
1 'polypeptide(L)'
;MTKINELKLGMSDISLTAEIEDVPEPRNVRTKMGYNTKVSNAVIKDDSGSITLPLWGKKSEELSAGDKVEIKGGYVAEFRGELQLNVPRKGEINKI
;
A
#
# COMPACT_ATOMS: atom_id res chain seq x y z
N MET A 1 2.14 5.40 -16.00
CA MET A 1 1.81 5.29 -14.57
C MET A 1 0.31 5.26 -14.47
N THR A 2 -0.23 4.34 -13.69
CA THR A 2 -1.68 4.15 -13.51
C THR A 2 -2.19 5.14 -12.48
N LYS A 3 -3.41 5.68 -12.64
CA LYS A 3 -4.03 6.55 -11.65
C LYS A 3 -4.83 5.74 -10.62
N ILE A 4 -4.99 6.27 -9.41
CA ILE A 4 -5.74 5.60 -8.34
C ILE A 4 -7.21 5.36 -8.74
N ASN A 5 -7.85 6.30 -9.43
CA ASN A 5 -9.23 6.15 -9.87
C ASN A 5 -9.45 5.07 -10.95
N GLU A 6 -8.39 4.61 -11.61
CA GLU A 6 -8.44 3.55 -12.62
C GLU A 6 -8.31 2.15 -12.00
N LEU A 7 -7.95 2.07 -10.71
CA LEU A 7 -7.71 0.82 -10.00
C LEU A 7 -9.00 0.02 -9.81
N LYS A 8 -8.99 -1.21 -10.32
CA LYS A 8 -10.10 -2.17 -10.23
C LYS A 8 -9.63 -3.48 -9.64
N LEU A 9 -10.53 -4.16 -8.95
CA LEU A 9 -10.29 -5.48 -8.38
C LEU A 9 -9.73 -6.44 -9.44
N GLY A 10 -8.63 -7.13 -9.11
CA GLY A 10 -7.99 -8.09 -10.01
C GLY A 10 -6.91 -7.49 -10.93
N MET A 11 -6.70 -6.18 -10.92
CA MET A 11 -5.55 -5.58 -11.60
C MET A 11 -4.24 -5.94 -10.88
N SER A 12 -3.19 -6.18 -11.66
CA SER A 12 -1.84 -6.51 -11.19
C SER A 12 -0.78 -5.81 -12.03
N ASP A 13 0.48 -5.86 -11.60
CA ASP A 13 1.61 -5.18 -12.26
C ASP A 13 1.45 -3.65 -12.33
N ILE A 14 0.80 -3.09 -11.31
CA ILE A 14 0.45 -1.68 -11.27
C ILE A 14 1.66 -0.88 -10.81
N SER A 15 1.96 0.17 -11.57
CA SER A 15 2.97 1.16 -11.20
C SER A 15 2.35 2.55 -11.13
N LEU A 16 2.45 3.20 -9.97
CA LEU A 16 1.89 4.52 -9.71
C LEU A 16 2.73 5.31 -8.70
N THR A 17 2.51 6.62 -8.67
CA THR A 17 3.15 7.53 -7.73
C THR A 17 2.06 8.24 -6.94
N ALA A 18 2.22 8.27 -5.62
CA ALA A 18 1.24 8.88 -4.73
C ALA A 18 1.93 9.51 -3.51
N GLU A 19 1.24 10.44 -2.87
CA GLU A 19 1.60 11.01 -1.58
C GLU A 19 0.88 10.26 -0.47
N ILE A 20 1.56 10.04 0.64
CA ILE A 20 0.97 9.40 1.81
C ILE A 20 0.19 10.44 2.60
N GLU A 21 -1.13 10.29 2.65
CA GLU A 21 -2.02 11.17 3.41
C GLU A 21 -2.00 10.84 4.90
N ASP A 22 -1.97 9.55 5.25
CA ASP A 22 -1.93 9.08 6.64
C ASP A 22 -1.17 7.76 6.78
N VAL A 23 -0.46 7.60 7.90
CA VAL A 23 0.22 6.34 8.30
C VAL A 23 -0.10 6.06 9.77
N PRO A 24 -1.10 5.21 10.04
CA PRO A 24 -1.37 4.77 11.40
C PRO A 24 -0.20 4.00 12.01
N GLU A 25 -0.14 3.92 13.34
CA GLU A 25 0.88 3.11 14.01
C GLU A 25 0.82 1.63 13.56
N PRO A 26 1.97 1.00 13.25
CA PRO A 26 1.99 -0.39 12.83
C PRO A 26 1.43 -1.33 13.90
N ARG A 27 0.41 -2.11 13.54
CA ARG A 27 -0.17 -3.13 14.42
C ARG A 27 0.48 -4.49 14.21
N ASN A 28 0.66 -5.24 15.29
CA ASN A 28 1.12 -6.62 15.22
C ASN A 28 -0.03 -7.53 14.74
N VAL A 29 0.19 -8.25 13.65
CA VAL A 29 -0.74 -9.24 13.11
C VAL A 29 -0.07 -10.60 13.02
N ARG A 30 -0.83 -11.65 13.37
CA ARG A 30 -0.41 -13.04 13.20
C ARG A 30 -0.81 -13.50 11.81
N THR A 31 0.17 -13.82 10.99
CA THR A 31 -0.05 -14.38 9.64
C THR A 31 -0.67 -15.77 9.74
N LYS A 32 -1.31 -16.25 8.67
CA LYS A 32 -1.84 -17.63 8.59
C LYS A 32 -0.79 -18.71 8.84
N MET A 33 0.49 -18.42 8.55
CA MET A 33 1.62 -19.32 8.80
C MET A 33 2.16 -19.25 10.23
N GLY A 34 1.55 -18.46 11.13
CA GLY A 34 1.91 -18.39 12.54
C GLY A 34 2.97 -17.34 12.89
N TYR A 35 3.56 -16.66 11.89
CA TYR A 35 4.53 -15.58 12.13
C TYR A 35 3.84 -14.29 12.58
N ASN A 36 4.44 -13.60 13.54
CA ASN A 36 4.07 -12.24 13.89
C ASN A 36 4.74 -11.27 12.92
N THR A 37 3.96 -10.40 12.30
CA THR A 37 4.46 -9.30 11.47
C THR A 37 3.74 -8.01 11.84
N LYS A 38 4.38 -6.88 11.61
CA LYS A 38 3.72 -5.58 11.69
C LYS A 38 3.07 -5.24 10.36
N VAL A 39 1.91 -4.59 10.41
CA VAL A 39 1.25 -3.99 9.25
C VAL A 39 0.70 -2.62 9.65
N SER A 40 0.92 -1.63 8.80
CA SER A 40 0.22 -0.34 8.88
C SER A 40 -0.61 -0.15 7.62
N ASN A 41 -1.86 0.26 7.77
CA ASN A 41 -2.74 0.56 6.65
C ASN A 41 -2.59 2.04 6.31
N ALA A 42 -1.57 2.38 5.53
CA ALA A 42 -1.36 3.75 5.08
C ALA A 42 -2.43 4.14 4.06
N VAL A 43 -2.81 5.41 4.04
CA VAL A 43 -3.67 5.98 2.99
C VAL A 43 -2.78 6.75 2.03
N ILE A 44 -2.81 6.37 0.76
CA ILE A 44 -2.09 7.08 -0.30
C ILE A 44 -3.07 7.80 -1.21
N LYS A 45 -2.62 8.92 -1.76
CA LYS A 45 -3.44 9.81 -2.57
C LYS A 45 -2.65 10.37 -3.74
N ASP A 46 -3.33 10.47 -4.87
CA ASP A 46 -2.86 11.18 -6.06
C ASP A 46 -3.90 12.24 -6.46
N ASP A 47 -3.69 12.86 -7.61
CA ASP A 47 -4.61 13.85 -8.20
C ASP A 47 -5.97 13.26 -8.61
N SER A 48 -6.10 11.93 -8.66
CA SER A 48 -7.28 11.22 -9.14
C SER A 48 -8.15 10.64 -8.02
N GLY A 49 -7.56 10.32 -6.86
CA GLY A 49 -8.25 9.72 -5.73
C GLY A 49 -7.31 9.25 -4.63
N SER A 50 -7.85 8.46 -3.69
CA SER A 50 -7.09 7.84 -2.60
C SER A 50 -7.39 6.35 -2.48
N ILE A 51 -6.42 5.58 -1.99
CA ILE A 51 -6.54 4.15 -1.75
C ILE A 51 -5.71 3.73 -0.54
N THR A 52 -6.13 2.68 0.16
CA THR A 52 -5.36 2.09 1.24
C THR A 52 -4.22 1.22 0.71
N LEU A 53 -3.03 1.43 1.26
CA LEU A 53 -1.80 0.70 1.01
C LEU A 53 -1.33 -0.01 2.30
N PRO A 54 -1.53 -1.32 2.43
CA PRO A 54 -0.99 -2.09 3.54
C PRO A 54 0.54 -2.18 3.46
N LEU A 55 1.22 -1.46 4.34
CA LEU A 55 2.67 -1.49 4.51
C LEU A 55 3.04 -2.61 5.47
N TRP A 56 3.88 -3.53 5.02
CA TRP A 56 4.28 -4.70 5.79
C TRP A 56 5.70 -4.57 6.34
N GLY A 57 5.90 -4.99 7.59
CA GLY A 57 7.22 -5.06 8.22
C GLY A 57 7.89 -3.69 8.33
N LYS A 58 9.19 -3.62 8.01
CA LYS A 58 9.99 -2.39 8.14
C LYS A 58 9.45 -1.19 7.36
N LYS A 59 8.85 -1.42 6.19
CA LYS A 59 8.24 -0.35 5.38
C LYS A 59 7.14 0.41 6.12
N SER A 60 6.46 -0.23 7.08
CA SER A 60 5.44 0.42 7.91
C SER A 60 6.03 1.38 8.96
N GLU A 61 7.34 1.28 9.24
CA GLU A 61 8.05 2.10 10.22
C GLU A 61 8.91 3.18 9.53
N GLU A 62 9.25 3.02 8.25
CA GLU A 62 10.13 3.92 7.48
C GLU A 62 9.38 5.04 6.75
N LEU A 63 8.09 4.85 6.47
CA LEU A 63 7.26 5.81 5.74
C LEU A 63 6.37 6.61 6.70
N SER A 64 6.19 7.89 6.41
CA SER A 64 5.38 8.81 7.21
C SER A 64 4.40 9.61 6.35
N ALA A 65 3.38 10.19 6.98
CA ALA A 65 2.46 11.10 6.29
C ALA A 65 3.23 12.30 5.70
N GLY A 66 2.85 12.69 4.47
CA GLY A 66 3.52 13.71 3.65
C GLY A 66 4.64 13.18 2.76
N ASP A 67 5.04 11.92 2.90
CA ASP A 67 6.04 11.33 2.01
C ASP A 67 5.46 11.01 0.63
N LYS A 68 6.24 11.26 -0.43
CA LYS A 68 5.90 10.80 -1.78
C LYS A 68 6.56 9.46 -2.03
N VAL A 69 5.77 8.54 -2.58
CA VAL A 69 6.21 7.18 -2.86
C VAL A 69 5.89 6.78 -4.29
N GLU A 70 6.84 6.09 -4.91
CA GLU A 70 6.67 5.35 -6.15
C GLU A 70 6.45 3.88 -5.82
N ILE A 71 5.36 3.32 -6.33
CA ILE A 71 4.98 1.92 -6.15
C ILE A 71 5.11 1.22 -7.49
N LYS A 72 5.78 0.06 -7.51
CA LYS A 72 5.98 -0.77 -8.70
C LYS A 72 5.59 -2.21 -8.44
N GLY A 73 4.86 -2.80 -9.39
CA GLY A 73 4.41 -4.20 -9.30
C GLY A 73 3.31 -4.44 -8.27
N GLY A 74 2.48 -3.43 -7.97
CA GLY A 74 1.34 -3.55 -7.07
C GLY A 74 0.17 -4.33 -7.69
N TYR A 75 -0.78 -4.75 -6.86
CA TYR A 75 -2.02 -5.38 -7.29
C TYR A 75 -3.19 -4.90 -6.42
N VAL A 76 -4.38 -4.82 -7.02
CA VAL A 76 -5.59 -4.42 -6.31
C VAL A 76 -6.28 -5.66 -5.77
N ALA A 77 -6.47 -5.70 -4.46
CA ALA A 77 -7.23 -6.73 -3.78
C ALA A 77 -8.29 -6.10 -2.90
N GLU A 78 -9.37 -6.84 -2.66
CA GLU A 78 -10.38 -6.45 -1.69
C GLU A 78 -10.08 -7.13 -0.36
N PHE A 79 -10.11 -6.35 0.72
CA PHE A 79 -10.01 -6.86 2.08
C PHE A 79 -11.16 -6.29 2.90
N ARG A 80 -12.02 -7.18 3.41
CA ARG A 80 -13.21 -6.81 4.21
C ARG A 80 -14.16 -5.82 3.50
N GLY A 81 -14.28 -5.91 2.18
CA GLY A 81 -15.13 -5.05 1.37
C GLY A 81 -14.50 -3.72 0.96
N GLU A 82 -13.22 -3.48 1.31
CA GLU A 82 -12.48 -2.29 0.90
C GLU A 82 -11.40 -2.64 -0.11
N LEU A 83 -11.29 -1.86 -1.19
CA LEU A 83 -10.22 -1.99 -2.17
C LEU A 83 -8.90 -1.49 -1.59
N GLN A 84 -7.85 -2.29 -1.76
CA GLN A 84 -6.51 -2.01 -1.27
C GLN A 84 -5.47 -2.29 -2.35
N LEU A 85 -4.51 -1.39 -2.47
CA LEU A 85 -3.33 -1.61 -3.29
C LEU A 85 -2.31 -2.37 -2.44
N ASN A 86 -2.06 -3.63 -2.79
CA ASN A 86 -1.05 -4.44 -2.13
C ASN A 86 0.22 -4.53 -2.97
N VAL A 87 1.36 -4.64 -2.31
CA VAL A 87 2.65 -4.81 -2.97
C VAL A 87 3.20 -6.20 -2.63
N PRO A 88 3.40 -7.08 -3.61
CA PRO A 88 3.94 -8.41 -3.37
C PRO A 88 5.42 -8.32 -3.00
N ARG A 89 6.03 -9.42 -2.55
CA ARG A 89 7.47 -9.47 -2.22
C ARG A 89 8.39 -9.04 -3.37
N LYS A 90 7.95 -9.24 -4.63
CA LYS A 90 8.68 -8.83 -5.83
C LYS A 90 8.46 -7.35 -6.20
N GLY A 91 7.46 -6.70 -5.61
CA GLY A 91 7.15 -5.31 -5.86
C GLY A 91 7.98 -4.38 -4.99
N GLU A 92 8.07 -3.13 -5.43
CA GLU A 92 8.93 -2.12 -4.84
C GLU A 92 8.09 -0.92 -4.37
N ILE A 93 8.54 -0.32 -3.27
CA ILE A 93 7.98 0.94 -2.74
C ILE A 93 9.20 1.80 -2.44
N ASN A 94 9.36 2.88 -3.20
CA ASN A 94 10.49 3.80 -3.11
C ASN A 94 9.99 5.17 -2.70
N LYS A 95 10.61 5.77 -1.69
CA LYS A 95 10.39 7.18 -1.35
C LYS A 95 11.08 8.07 -2.38
N ILE A 96 10.40 9.11 -2.86
CA ILE A 96 10.88 10.05 -3.89
C ILE A 96 10.77 11.50 -3.44
#